data_AF-A0A9E5LLV9-F1
#
_entry.id   AF-A0A9E5LLV9-F1
#
_cell.length_a   1.000
_cell.length_b   1.000
_cell.length_c   1.000
_cell.angle_alpha   90.00
_cell.angle_beta   90.00
_cell.angle_gamma   90.00
#
_symmetry.space_group_name_H-M   'P 1'
#
loop_
_entity.id
_entity.type
_entity.pdbx_description
1 polymer ?
#
loop_
_entity_poly.entity_id
_entity_poly.type
_entity_poly.pdbx_seq_one_letter_code
_entity_poly.pdbx_strand_id
1 'polypeptide(L)'
;WPAVTQIVFRNYQWGAEKRNTTLWYQDNFVGTELNYEVSYAGIAEACNLKGVVARTMEDLTAALNQAIKDQMENGITTLIEAMINQELGEPFRRDAMTAPVAVAGIDPKDMRPQQV
;
A
#
# COMPACT_ATOMS: atom_id res chain seq x y z
N TRP A 1 7.30 21.18 -13.89
CA TRP A 1 7.57 19.73 -13.74
C TRP A 1 6.91 19.00 -14.89
N PRO A 2 7.49 17.91 -15.42
CA PRO A 2 6.85 17.08 -16.44
C PRO A 2 5.51 16.53 -15.91
N ALA A 3 4.56 16.29 -16.80
CA ALA A 3 3.31 15.64 -16.44
C ALA A 3 3.57 14.20 -15.97
N VAL A 4 2.79 13.74 -14.98
CA VAL A 4 2.94 12.40 -14.40
C VAL A 4 1.59 11.71 -14.32
N THR A 5 1.57 10.42 -14.63
CA THR A 5 0.46 9.52 -14.33
C THR A 5 0.72 8.79 -13.01
N GLN A 6 -0.14 9.00 -12.03
CA GLN A 6 -0.09 8.38 -10.70
C GLN A 6 -1.17 7.31 -10.62
N ILE A 7 -0.87 6.18 -9.99
CA ILE A 7 -1.83 5.08 -9.80
C ILE A 7 -1.89 4.76 -8.31
N VAL A 8 -3.09 4.85 -7.74
CA VAL A 8 -3.36 4.49 -6.35
C VAL A 8 -4.22 3.24 -6.34
N PHE A 9 -3.64 2.11 -5.90
CA PHE A 9 -4.37 0.87 -5.66
C PHE A 9 -5.08 0.95 -4.33
N ARG A 10 -6.42 0.99 -4.35
CA ARG A 10 -7.22 1.22 -3.16
C ARG A 10 -8.02 0.00 -2.78
N ASN A 11 -7.63 -0.62 -1.67
CA ASN A 11 -8.35 -1.71 -0.99
C ASN A 11 -8.94 -1.30 0.38
N TYR A 12 -8.82 -0.02 0.77
CA TYR A 12 -9.23 0.49 2.10
C TYR A 12 -8.50 -0.14 3.28
N GLN A 13 -7.31 -0.72 3.06
CA GLN A 13 -6.58 -1.41 4.11
C GLN A 13 -5.11 -1.00 4.09
N TRP A 14 -4.49 -0.96 5.27
CA TRP A 14 -3.04 -1.13 5.38
C TRP A 14 -2.70 -2.61 5.20
N GLY A 15 -2.88 -3.13 3.98
CA GLY A 15 -2.83 -4.57 3.70
C GLY A 15 -1.48 -5.22 4.04
N ALA A 16 -0.36 -4.52 3.84
CA ALA A 16 0.96 -4.99 4.20
C ALA A 16 1.14 -5.17 5.72
N GLU A 17 0.62 -4.23 6.51
CA GLU A 17 0.71 -4.26 7.97
C GLU A 17 -0.27 -5.28 8.56
N LYS A 18 -1.49 -5.34 8.03
CA LYS A 18 -2.53 -6.30 8.45
C LYS A 18 -2.03 -7.75 8.38
N ARG A 19 -1.24 -8.09 7.35
CA ARG A 19 -0.66 -9.43 7.20
C ARG A 19 0.43 -9.72 8.24
N ASN A 20 1.21 -8.73 8.67
CA ASN A 20 2.17 -8.88 9.76
C ASN A 20 1.46 -9.11 11.10
N THR A 21 0.32 -8.45 11.34
CA THR A 21 -0.42 -8.59 12.61
C THR A 21 -1.04 -9.98 12.78
N THR A 22 -1.55 -10.60 11.70
CA THR A 22 -2.06 -11.99 11.70
C THR A 22 -0.98 -13.01 12.05
N LEU A 23 0.28 -12.75 11.67
CA LEU A 23 1.38 -13.69 11.87
C LEU A 23 2.03 -13.58 13.26
N TRP A 24 2.04 -12.39 13.86
CA TRP A 24 2.86 -12.11 15.05
C TRP A 24 2.07 -11.71 16.31
N TYR A 25 0.79 -11.34 16.20
CA TYR A 25 0.06 -10.68 17.30
C TYR A 25 -1.37 -11.20 17.58
N GLN A 26 -1.65 -12.47 17.26
CA GLN A 26 -2.91 -13.14 17.65
C GLN A 26 -4.18 -12.33 17.28
N ASP A 27 -4.32 -11.92 16.02
CA ASP A 27 -5.55 -11.31 15.49
C ASP A 27 -6.03 -9.99 16.14
N ASN A 28 -5.12 -9.20 16.74
CA ASN A 28 -5.45 -7.85 17.22
C ASN A 28 -5.50 -6.83 16.06
N PHE A 29 -6.62 -6.76 15.34
CA PHE A 29 -6.84 -5.86 14.20
C PHE A 29 -7.18 -4.40 14.59
N VAL A 30 -6.40 -3.74 15.45
CA VAL A 30 -6.63 -2.32 15.78
C VAL A 30 -5.93 -1.43 14.76
N GLY A 31 -6.69 -0.64 14.00
CA GLY A 31 -6.15 0.45 13.15
C GLY A 31 -5.73 0.08 11.71
N THR A 32 -6.21 -1.04 11.15
CA THR A 32 -5.80 -1.48 9.79
C THR A 32 -6.77 -1.12 8.66
N GLU A 33 -7.93 -0.53 8.99
CA GLU A 33 -8.99 -0.16 8.06
C GLU A 33 -9.00 1.35 7.82
N LEU A 34 -9.12 1.75 6.55
CA LEU A 34 -9.13 3.15 6.14
C LEU A 34 -10.56 3.64 5.87
N ASN A 35 -10.80 4.93 6.14
CA ASN A 35 -12.12 5.55 5.93
C ASN A 35 -12.55 5.44 4.45
N TYR A 36 -13.81 5.06 4.25
CA TYR A 36 -14.46 4.97 2.95
C TYR A 36 -14.73 6.32 2.28
N GLU A 37 -14.84 7.39 3.06
CA GLU A 37 -15.24 8.73 2.59
C GLU A 37 -14.12 9.50 1.85
N VAL A 38 -12.89 9.02 1.91
CA VAL A 38 -11.78 9.64 1.17
C VAL A 38 -11.84 9.19 -0.30
N SER A 39 -11.59 10.08 -1.26
CA SER A 39 -11.32 9.69 -2.65
C SER A 39 -10.01 10.36 -3.08
N TYR A 40 -9.07 9.56 -3.55
CA TYR A 40 -7.80 10.07 -4.06
C TYR A 40 -7.99 10.77 -5.41
N ALA A 41 -8.93 10.29 -6.24
CA ALA A 41 -9.34 10.99 -7.45
C ALA A 41 -9.94 12.37 -7.11
N GLY A 42 -10.81 12.44 -6.09
CA GLY A 42 -11.36 13.72 -5.62
C GLY A 42 -10.30 14.68 -5.05
N ILE A 43 -9.29 14.16 -4.34
CA ILE A 43 -8.14 14.97 -3.90
C ILE A 43 -7.36 15.50 -5.10
N ALA A 44 -7.13 14.69 -6.13
CA ALA A 44 -6.45 15.12 -7.34
C ALA A 44 -7.18 16.27 -8.03
N GLU A 45 -8.51 16.16 -8.15
CA GLU A 45 -9.36 17.24 -8.70
C GLU A 45 -9.28 18.52 -7.86
N ALA A 46 -9.32 18.41 -6.53
CA ALA A 46 -9.15 19.54 -5.62
C ALA A 46 -7.76 20.19 -5.73
N CYS A 47 -6.74 19.42 -6.11
CA CYS A 47 -5.39 19.91 -6.41
C CYS A 47 -5.20 20.36 -7.88
N ASN A 48 -6.30 20.52 -8.64
CA ASN A 48 -6.29 20.94 -10.05
C ASN A 48 -5.52 19.98 -10.98
N LEU A 49 -5.59 18.68 -10.65
CA LEU A 49 -5.10 17.56 -11.47
C LEU A 49 -6.31 16.77 -11.99
N LYS A 50 -6.08 15.89 -12.96
CA LYS A 50 -7.14 14.99 -13.46
C LYS A 50 -7.30 13.80 -12.51
N GLY A 51 -8.44 13.67 -11.85
CA GLY A 51 -8.81 12.49 -11.07
C GLY A 51 -9.64 11.49 -11.89
N VAL A 52 -9.33 10.20 -11.80
CA VAL A 52 -10.10 9.13 -12.45
C VAL A 52 -10.28 7.98 -11.47
N VAL A 53 -11.51 7.46 -11.33
CA VAL A 53 -11.78 6.25 -10.56
C VAL A 53 -12.01 5.09 -11.52
N ALA A 54 -11.23 4.02 -11.40
CA ALA A 54 -11.40 2.78 -12.16
C ALA A 54 -11.91 1.68 -11.25
N ARG A 55 -13.01 1.01 -11.63
CA ARG A 55 -13.66 -0.04 -10.82
C ARG A 55 -13.53 -1.44 -11.42
N THR A 56 -13.22 -1.50 -12.71
CA THR A 56 -13.04 -2.74 -13.46
C THR A 56 -11.68 -2.77 -14.13
N MET A 57 -11.26 -3.94 -14.61
CA MET A 57 -10.02 -4.09 -15.36
C MET A 57 -10.10 -3.36 -16.70
N GLU A 58 -11.27 -3.34 -17.32
CA GLU A 58 -11.57 -2.61 -18.54
C GLU A 58 -11.46 -1.10 -18.31
N ASP A 59 -12.05 -0.57 -17.23
CA ASP A 59 -11.93 0.85 -16.85
C ASP A 59 -10.47 1.23 -16.62
N LEU A 60 -9.72 0.38 -15.91
CA LEU A 60 -8.31 0.63 -15.62
C LEU A 60 -7.49 0.66 -16.92
N THR A 61 -7.76 -0.26 -17.84
CA THR A 61 -7.10 -0.31 -19.15
C THR A 61 -7.39 0.96 -19.96
N ALA A 62 -8.66 1.38 -20.00
CA ALA A 62 -9.06 2.60 -20.69
C ALA A 62 -8.45 3.85 -20.05
N ALA A 63 -8.48 3.95 -18.72
CA ALA A 63 -7.91 5.06 -17.96
C ALA A 63 -6.40 5.18 -18.16
N LEU A 64 -5.67 4.07 -18.16
CA LEU A 64 -4.22 4.05 -18.42
C LEU A 64 -3.88 4.51 -19.84
N ASN A 65 -4.59 3.98 -20.83
CA ASN A 65 -4.38 4.38 -22.23
C ASN A 65 -4.63 5.89 -22.42
N GLN A 66 -5.67 6.43 -21.78
CA GLN A 66 -5.95 7.86 -21.85
C GLN A 66 -4.91 8.69 -21.07
N ALA A 67 -4.53 8.26 -19.86
CA ALA A 67 -3.57 8.98 -19.04
C ALA A 67 -2.18 9.06 -19.68
N ILE A 68 -1.76 8.02 -20.41
CA ILE A 68 -0.51 8.04 -21.19
C ILE A 68 -0.57 9.11 -22.28
N LYS A 69 -1.66 9.16 -23.07
CA LYS A 69 -1.84 10.21 -24.10
C LYS A 69 -1.86 11.60 -23.47
N ASP A 70 -2.61 11.76 -22.40
CA ASP A 70 -2.73 13.00 -21.65
C ASP A 70 -1.37 13.49 -21.11
N GLN A 71 -0.55 12.56 -20.62
CA GLN A 71 0.80 12.85 -20.15
C GLN A 71 1.74 13.24 -21.30
N MET A 72 1.74 12.46 -22.38
CA MET A 72 2.71 12.61 -23.48
C MET A 72 2.39 13.76 -24.43
N GLU A 73 1.11 13.98 -24.72
CA GLU A 73 0.65 14.91 -25.76
C GLU A 73 0.10 16.20 -25.16
N ASN A 74 -0.58 16.11 -24.02
CA ASN A 74 -1.34 17.23 -23.45
C ASN A 74 -0.70 17.85 -22.20
N GLY A 75 0.37 17.25 -21.66
CA GLY A 75 1.03 17.72 -20.45
C GLY A 75 0.14 17.66 -19.20
N ILE A 76 -0.88 16.80 -19.19
CA ILE A 76 -1.85 16.68 -18.11
C ILE A 76 -1.38 15.63 -17.11
N THR A 77 -1.34 16.01 -15.84
CA THR A 77 -1.09 15.09 -14.73
C THR A 77 -2.39 14.42 -14.32
N THR A 78 -2.37 13.09 -14.29
CA THR A 78 -3.55 12.25 -14.00
C THR A 78 -3.28 11.37 -12.79
N LEU A 79 -4.25 11.28 -11.87
CA LEU A 79 -4.27 10.28 -10.81
C LEU A 79 -5.41 9.29 -11.09
N ILE A 80 -5.05 8.01 -11.18
CA ILE A 80 -6.00 6.91 -11.33
C ILE A 80 -6.15 6.22 -9.97
N GLU A 81 -7.32 6.31 -9.38
CA GLU A 81 -7.74 5.54 -8.20
C GLU A 81 -8.31 4.20 -8.68
N ALA A 82 -7.49 3.15 -8.61
CA ALA A 82 -7.86 1.80 -8.99
C ALA A 82 -8.49 1.08 -7.79
N MET A 83 -9.80 0.87 -7.84
CA MET A 83 -10.54 0.15 -6.80
C MET A 83 -10.25 -1.35 -6.92
N ILE A 84 -9.65 -1.92 -5.88
CA ILE A 84 -9.29 -3.34 -5.82
C ILE A 84 -10.01 -4.04 -4.66
N ASN A 85 -10.04 -5.36 -4.73
CA ASN A 85 -10.58 -6.18 -3.63
C ASN A 85 -9.64 -6.14 -2.40
N GLN A 86 -10.10 -6.76 -1.31
CA GLN A 86 -9.35 -6.85 -0.05
C GLN A 86 -8.56 -8.15 0.09
N GLU A 87 -8.34 -8.87 -1.01
CA GLU A 87 -7.63 -10.13 -0.98
C GLU A 87 -6.13 -9.88 -0.72
N LEU A 88 -5.58 -10.54 0.30
CA LEU A 88 -4.17 -10.40 0.66
C LEU A 88 -3.32 -11.39 -0.15
N GLY A 89 -2.60 -10.89 -1.15
CA GLY A 89 -1.66 -11.69 -1.96
C GLY A 89 -0.52 -12.28 -1.14
N GLU A 90 0.03 -13.43 -1.58
CA GLU A 90 1.08 -14.18 -0.87
C GLU A 90 2.29 -13.33 -0.44
N PRO A 91 2.98 -13.68 0.67
CA PRO A 91 4.06 -12.87 1.20
C PRO A 91 5.22 -12.81 0.19
N PHE A 92 5.64 -11.59 -0.14
CA PHE A 92 6.73 -11.34 -1.09
C PHE A 92 8.10 -11.91 -0.62
N ARG A 93 8.25 -12.14 0.70
CA ARG A 93 9.44 -12.75 1.33
C ARG A 93 9.02 -13.88 2.26
N ARG A 94 8.92 -15.10 1.73
CA ARG A 94 8.60 -16.30 2.54
C ARG A 94 9.65 -16.56 3.63
N ASP A 95 10.90 -16.23 3.36
CA ASP A 95 12.05 -16.38 4.26
C ASP A 95 12.01 -15.42 5.45
N ALA A 96 11.49 -14.20 5.27
CA ALA A 96 11.30 -13.22 6.34
C ALA A 96 10.22 -13.63 7.36
N MET A 97 9.46 -14.68 7.05
CA MET A 97 8.44 -15.27 7.93
C MET A 97 8.94 -16.51 8.68
N THR A 98 10.21 -16.87 8.51
CA THR A 98 10.81 -17.96 9.28
C THR A 98 11.05 -17.48 10.70
N ALA A 99 10.54 -18.22 11.70
CA ALA A 99 10.87 -17.94 13.09
C ALA A 99 12.40 -17.89 13.24
N PRO A 100 12.97 -16.85 13.85
CA PRO A 100 14.42 -16.73 13.99
C PRO A 100 14.95 -17.97 14.70
N VAL A 101 15.92 -18.63 14.06
CA VAL A 101 16.58 -19.80 14.65
C VAL A 101 17.48 -19.27 15.76
N ALA A 102 17.27 -19.73 16.99
CA ALA A 102 18.11 -19.37 18.11
C ALA A 102 19.55 -19.87 17.85
N VAL A 103 20.44 -18.95 17.45
CA VAL A 103 21.85 -19.24 17.13
C VAL A 103 22.75 -19.18 18.37
N ALA A 104 22.31 -18.51 19.43
CA ALA A 104 22.96 -18.53 20.73
C ALA A 104 21.90 -18.28 21.83
N GLY A 105 21.98 -19.03 22.92
CA GLY A 105 21.20 -18.74 24.12
C GLY A 105 21.73 -17.49 24.82
N ILE A 106 20.86 -16.79 25.56
CA ILE A 106 21.30 -15.77 26.51
C ILE A 106 21.67 -16.51 27.79
N ASP A 107 22.95 -16.62 28.13
CA ASP A 107 23.35 -17.04 29.48
C ASP A 107 23.20 -15.82 30.40
N PRO A 108 22.37 -15.88 31.46
CA PRO A 108 22.29 -14.80 32.44
C PRO A 108 23.65 -14.39 33.02
N LYS A 109 24.66 -15.27 32.98
CA LYS A 109 26.04 -14.98 33.38
C LYS A 109 26.79 -14.06 32.42
N ASP A 110 26.34 -13.92 31.18
CA ASP A 110 26.94 -13.02 30.17
C ASP A 110 26.49 -11.57 30.35
N MET A 111 25.44 -11.33 31.14
CA MET A 111 24.91 -10.01 31.41
C MET A 111 25.83 -9.25 32.38
N ARG A 112 26.18 -8.00 32.06
CA ARG A 112 26.95 -7.10 32.92
C ARG A 112 26.06 -6.00 33.50
N PRO A 113 26.29 -5.55 34.74
CA PRO A 113 25.53 -4.46 35.32
C PRO A 113 25.73 -3.17 34.53
N GLN A 114 24.63 -2.49 34.19
CA GLN A 114 24.68 -1.19 33.54
C GLN A 114 25.11 -0.12 34.54
N GLN A 115 26.03 0.75 34.12
CA GLN A 115 26.38 1.96 34.88
C GLN A 115 25.33 3.03 34.58
N VAL A 116 24.77 3.60 35.65
CA VAL A 116 23.93 4.80 35.63
C VAL A 116 24.79 6.05 35.57
#